data_AF-A0A919C317-F1
#
_entry.id   AF-A0A919C317-F1
#
_cell.length_a   1.000
_cell.length_b   1.000
_cell.length_c   1.000
_cell.angle_alpha   90.00
_cell.angle_beta   90.00
_cell.angle_gamma   90.00
#
_symmetry.space_group_name_H-M   'P 1'
#
loop_
_entity.id
_entity.type
_entity.pdbx_description
1 polymer ?
#
loop_
_entity_poly.entity_id
_entity_poly.type
_entity_poly.pdbx_seq_one_letter_code
_entity_poly.pdbx_strand_id
1 'polypeptide(L)'
;MAEQTSKQLPTRGVELGAGAPFHPRLGDLALDLAQGGQIGVVVDLPSDTAKSYHLRLPGGGGDWRARSDGTTLRPVAVPVTHVTPQQRDAMYDVRADQAGLPVTIHHEDGGTSESVLILTPAQVELYFLQFERLIERREKARDGLL
;
A
#
# COMPACT_ATOMS: atom_id res chain seq x y z
N MET A 1 22.10 -10.22 -7.79
CA MET A 1 21.55 -8.85 -7.68
C MET A 1 20.42 -8.91 -6.70
N ALA A 2 20.52 -8.22 -5.57
CA ALA A 2 19.55 -8.31 -4.48
C ALA A 2 18.44 -7.27 -4.71
N GLU A 3 17.19 -7.73 -4.83
CA GLU A 3 16.01 -6.86 -4.81
C GLU A 3 15.91 -6.18 -3.44
N GLN A 4 16.06 -4.86 -3.45
CA GLN A 4 15.97 -4.02 -2.27
C GLN A 4 14.49 -3.71 -2.03
N THR A 5 13.77 -4.65 -1.42
CA THR A 5 12.42 -4.43 -0.90
C THR A 5 12.51 -3.34 0.17
N SER A 6 11.97 -2.15 -0.15
CA SER A 6 11.95 -1.02 0.77
C SER A 6 11.01 -1.36 1.93
N LYS A 7 11.58 -1.82 3.05
CA LYS A 7 10.86 -1.94 4.32
C LYS A 7 10.57 -0.53 4.83
N GLN A 8 9.41 0.03 4.48
CA GLN A 8 8.86 1.16 5.22
C GLN A 8 8.41 0.65 6.60
N LEU A 9 9.33 0.61 7.55
CA LEU A 9 9.00 0.46 8.96
C LEU A 9 8.38 1.78 9.45
N PRO A 10 7.19 1.77 10.05
CA PRO A 10 6.63 2.98 10.64
C PRO A 10 7.58 3.50 11.72
N THR A 11 7.91 4.78 11.63
CA THR A 11 8.78 5.46 12.59
C THR A 11 8.03 5.61 13.91
N ARG A 12 8.72 5.29 15.01
CA ARG A 12 8.23 5.31 16.39
C ARG A 12 7.42 6.57 16.73
N GLY A 13 6.27 6.37 17.38
CA GLY A 13 5.71 7.31 18.37
C GLY A 13 5.11 8.62 17.86
N VAL A 14 4.64 8.66 16.62
CA VAL A 14 3.81 9.77 16.10
C VAL A 14 2.44 9.19 15.78
N GLU A 15 1.37 9.93 16.08
CA GLU A 15 0.06 9.67 15.48
C GLU A 15 0.23 9.35 13.99
N LEU A 16 -0.58 8.44 13.44
CA LEU A 16 -0.55 8.09 12.02
C LEU A 16 -0.97 9.31 11.17
N GLY A 17 -0.08 10.28 11.05
CA GLY A 17 -0.21 11.40 10.13
C GLY A 17 -0.12 10.85 8.72
N ALA A 18 -1.18 11.03 7.94
CA ALA A 18 -1.18 10.67 6.54
C ALA A 18 -0.06 11.44 5.81
N GLY A 19 0.81 10.71 5.13
CA GLY A 19 1.64 11.24 4.06
C GLY A 19 3.07 11.59 4.45
N ALA A 20 3.97 10.61 4.39
CA ALA A 20 5.33 10.94 3.98
C ALA A 20 5.26 11.65 2.62
N PRO A 21 6.03 12.71 2.39
CA PRO A 21 6.02 13.42 1.12
C PRO A 21 6.34 12.44 -0.01
N PHE A 22 5.51 12.43 -1.05
CA PHE A 22 5.75 11.61 -2.23
C PHE A 22 7.00 12.12 -2.95
N HIS A 23 7.97 11.23 -3.20
CA HIS A 23 9.21 11.56 -3.90
C HIS A 23 9.23 10.74 -5.21
N PRO A 24 8.64 11.28 -6.29
CA PRO A 24 8.55 10.56 -7.55
C PRO A 24 9.93 10.18 -8.08
N ARG A 25 10.02 8.98 -8.64
CA ARG A 25 11.18 8.41 -9.32
C ARG A 25 10.94 8.37 -10.83
N LEU A 26 12.02 8.22 -11.58
CA LEU A 26 11.92 8.01 -13.03
C LEU A 26 11.07 6.76 -13.31
N GLY A 27 10.06 6.91 -14.17
CA GLY A 27 9.11 5.86 -14.53
C GLY A 27 7.86 5.78 -13.65
N ASP A 28 7.82 6.48 -12.51
CA ASP A 28 6.63 6.50 -11.66
C ASP A 28 5.44 7.16 -12.38
N LEU A 29 4.24 6.61 -12.17
CA LEU A 29 3.00 7.31 -12.46
C LEU A 29 2.70 8.30 -11.33
N ALA A 30 2.46 9.55 -11.71
CA ALA A 30 2.11 10.61 -10.78
C ALA A 30 0.85 11.36 -11.25
N LEU A 31 -0.05 11.60 -10.30
CA LEU A 31 -1.19 12.48 -10.45
C LEU A 31 -0.76 13.91 -10.08
N ASP A 32 -0.90 14.85 -11.00
CA ASP A 32 -0.50 16.25 -10.80
C ASP A 32 -1.70 17.12 -10.47
N LEU A 33 -1.81 17.52 -9.20
CA LEU A 33 -2.87 18.39 -8.71
C LEU A 33 -2.83 19.79 -9.33
N ALA A 34 -1.67 20.25 -9.79
CA ALA A 34 -1.56 21.55 -10.49
C ALA A 34 -2.10 21.49 -11.92
N GLN A 35 -2.24 20.29 -12.49
CA GLN A 35 -2.81 20.05 -13.82
C GLN A 35 -4.19 19.37 -13.73
N GLY A 36 -5.00 19.78 -12.75
CA GLY A 36 -6.37 19.27 -12.60
C GLY A 36 -6.47 17.78 -12.29
N GLY A 37 -5.40 17.18 -11.74
CA GLY A 37 -5.35 15.74 -11.46
C GLY A 37 -4.92 14.89 -12.66
N GLN A 38 -4.33 15.48 -13.70
CA GLN A 38 -3.81 14.74 -14.84
C GLN A 38 -2.72 13.76 -14.41
N ILE A 39 -2.76 12.53 -14.97
CA ILE A 39 -1.79 11.48 -14.69
C ILE A 39 -0.70 11.48 -15.77
N GLY A 40 0.56 11.47 -15.34
CA GLY A 40 1.73 11.34 -16.20
C GLY A 40 2.78 10.38 -15.66
N VAL A 41 3.59 9.85 -16.57
CA VAL A 41 4.82 9.12 -16.24
C VAL A 41 5.95 10.13 -16.05
N VAL A 42 6.68 10.04 -14.94
CA VAL A 42 7.87 10.86 -14.69
C VAL A 42 8.99 10.41 -15.63
N VAL A 43 9.41 11.29 -16.54
CA VAL A 43 10.44 11.03 -17.56
C VAL A 43 11.74 11.80 -17.33
N ASP A 44 11.74 12.79 -16.42
CA ASP A 44 12.95 13.45 -15.93
C ASP A 44 12.74 13.98 -14.50
N LEU A 45 13.83 14.04 -13.73
CA LEU A 45 13.83 14.45 -12.33
C LEU A 45 14.48 15.83 -12.16
N PRO A 46 14.08 16.60 -11.15
CA PRO A 46 14.82 17.79 -10.77
C PRO A 46 16.27 17.46 -10.43
N SER A 47 17.18 18.28 -10.93
CA SER A 47 18.62 18.21 -10.71
C SER A 47 19.20 19.63 -10.62
N ASP A 48 20.52 19.74 -10.44
CA ASP A 48 21.20 21.04 -10.42
C ASP A 48 20.98 21.85 -11.72
N THR A 49 20.74 21.15 -12.83
CA THR A 49 20.52 21.76 -14.16
C THR A 49 19.04 21.82 -14.55
N ALA A 50 18.18 20.98 -13.97
CA ALA A 50 16.74 20.94 -14.24
C ALA A 50 15.91 21.24 -12.99
N LYS A 51 15.16 22.35 -12.97
CA LYS A 51 14.41 22.79 -11.78
C LYS A 51 12.95 22.31 -11.75
N SER A 52 12.64 21.16 -12.34
CA SER A 52 11.27 20.65 -12.43
C SER A 52 11.23 19.16 -12.70
N TYR A 53 10.19 18.48 -12.24
CA TYR A 53 9.85 17.15 -12.76
C TYR A 53 9.31 17.30 -14.17
N HIS A 54 9.66 16.36 -15.05
CA HIS A 54 9.09 16.28 -16.39
C HIS A 54 8.17 15.06 -16.44
N LEU A 55 6.92 15.28 -16.83
CA LEU A 55 5.92 14.23 -16.98
C LEU A 55 5.47 14.12 -18.43
N ARG A 56 5.11 12.90 -18.85
CA ARG A 56 4.53 12.61 -20.16
C ARG A 56 3.27 11.78 -19.98
N LEU A 57 2.27 11.98 -20.87
CA LEU A 57 1.09 11.13 -20.91
C LEU A 57 1.47 9.64 -21.00
N PRO A 58 0.79 8.74 -20.26
CA PRO A 58 0.94 7.31 -20.46
C PRO A 58 0.61 6.93 -21.90
N GLY A 59 1.47 6.14 -22.55
CA GLY A 59 1.34 5.82 -23.97
C GLY A 59 2.00 6.83 -24.93
N GLY A 60 2.59 7.91 -24.41
CA GLY A 60 3.32 8.92 -25.19
C GLY A 60 2.49 10.14 -25.56
N GLY A 61 3.12 11.07 -26.30
CA GLY A 61 2.50 12.33 -26.71
C GLY A 61 2.85 13.50 -25.80
N GLY A 62 1.83 14.28 -25.41
CA GLY A 62 2.00 15.53 -24.67
C GLY A 62 2.78 15.36 -23.36
N ASP A 63 3.62 16.35 -23.08
CA ASP A 63 4.45 16.43 -21.90
C ASP A 63 4.28 17.77 -21.18
N TRP A 64 4.56 17.78 -19.88
CA TRP A 64 4.47 18.97 -19.05
C TRP A 64 5.46 18.92 -17.90
N ARG A 65 5.62 20.06 -17.22
CA ARG A 65 6.51 20.20 -16.08
C ARG A 65 5.72 20.42 -14.79
N ALA A 66 6.13 19.72 -13.74
CA ALA A 66 5.65 19.93 -12.38
C ALA A 66 6.75 20.54 -11.51
N ARG A 67 6.36 21.16 -10.39
CA ARG A 67 7.27 21.84 -9.46
C ARG A 67 8.35 20.90 -8.94
N SER A 68 9.59 21.37 -8.83
CA SER A 68 10.72 20.57 -8.32
C SER A 68 10.56 20.06 -6.89
N ASP A 69 9.71 20.70 -6.10
CA ASP A 69 9.43 20.27 -4.72
C ASP A 69 8.47 19.06 -4.64
N GLY A 70 7.90 18.62 -5.78
CA GLY A 70 7.00 17.46 -5.84
C GLY A 70 5.68 17.66 -5.09
N THR A 71 5.40 18.85 -4.56
CA THR A 71 4.29 19.09 -3.62
C THR A 71 2.91 18.96 -4.28
N THR A 72 2.84 19.10 -5.60
CA THR A 72 1.61 18.93 -6.39
C THR A 72 1.43 17.49 -6.89
N LEU A 73 2.47 16.67 -6.81
CA LEU A 73 2.45 15.30 -7.28
C LEU A 73 1.94 14.36 -6.18
N ARG A 74 1.12 13.41 -6.58
CA ARG A 74 0.64 12.32 -5.72
C ARG A 74 0.91 10.98 -6.41
N PRO A 75 1.19 9.92 -5.65
CA PRO A 75 1.27 8.58 -6.23
C PRO A 75 -0.10 8.25 -6.84
N VAL A 76 -0.10 7.61 -8.00
CA VAL A 76 -1.33 7.02 -8.54
C VAL A 76 -1.63 5.77 -7.74
N ALA A 77 -2.74 5.76 -7.01
CA ALA A 77 -3.17 4.59 -6.24
C ALA A 77 -3.67 3.50 -7.20
N VAL A 78 -3.10 2.30 -7.09
CA VAL A 78 -3.63 1.12 -7.79
C VAL A 78 -4.71 0.48 -6.92
N PRO A 79 -5.92 0.22 -7.45
CA PRO A 79 -7.00 -0.40 -6.70
C PRO A 79 -6.57 -1.71 -6.03
N VAL A 80 -7.01 -1.90 -4.79
CA VAL A 80 -6.82 -3.14 -4.04
C VAL A 80 -7.90 -4.14 -4.47
N THR A 81 -7.48 -5.35 -4.82
CA THR A 81 -8.39 -6.44 -5.18
C THR A 81 -8.77 -7.29 -3.98
N HIS A 82 -7.78 -7.72 -3.20
CA HIS A 82 -7.97 -8.54 -2.00
C HIS A 82 -6.75 -8.49 -1.08
N VAL A 83 -6.92 -9.02 0.13
CA VAL A 83 -5.90 -9.07 1.18
C VAL A 83 -5.76 -10.50 1.69
N THR A 84 -4.53 -10.98 1.84
CA THR A 84 -4.24 -12.33 2.36
C THR A 84 -3.35 -12.26 3.60
N PRO A 85 -3.62 -13.05 4.66
CA PRO A 85 -2.69 -13.20 5.78
C PRO A 85 -1.33 -13.72 5.31
N GLN A 86 -0.24 -13.20 5.88
CA GLN A 86 1.09 -13.81 5.69
C GLN A 86 1.22 -15.04 6.59
N GLN A 87 2.10 -15.98 6.24
CA GLN A 87 2.50 -17.09 7.12
C GLN A 87 3.43 -16.59 8.22
N ARG A 88 2.94 -15.67 9.06
CA ARG A 88 3.62 -15.09 10.21
C ARG A 88 2.62 -14.98 11.36
N ASP A 89 3.13 -15.06 12.58
CA ASP A 89 2.29 -14.97 13.77
C ASP A 89 1.67 -13.58 13.92
N ALA A 90 0.45 -13.55 14.46
CA ALA A 90 -0.17 -12.31 14.90
C ALA A 90 0.61 -11.75 16.10
N MET A 91 0.78 -10.44 16.13
CA MET A 91 1.43 -9.71 17.21
C MET A 91 0.36 -9.05 18.08
N TYR A 92 0.62 -8.88 19.37
CA TYR A 92 -0.23 -8.08 20.25
C TYR A 92 0.57 -6.87 20.75
N ASP A 93 0.06 -5.67 20.50
CA ASP A 93 0.60 -4.43 21.01
C ASP A 93 -0.14 -4.03 22.29
N VAL A 94 0.52 -4.29 23.42
CA VAL A 94 0.02 -3.96 24.76
C VAL A 94 -0.22 -2.46 24.93
N ARG A 95 0.50 -1.59 24.23
CA ARG A 95 0.37 -0.13 24.39
C ARG A 95 -0.84 0.42 23.66
N ALA A 96 -1.17 -0.16 22.50
CA ALA A 96 -2.32 0.21 21.70
C ALA A 96 -3.59 -0.59 22.03
N ASP A 97 -3.46 -1.63 22.86
CA ASP A 97 -4.49 -2.64 23.12
C ASP A 97 -5.09 -3.22 21.84
N GLN A 98 -4.22 -3.64 20.92
CA GLN A 98 -4.58 -4.10 19.58
C GLN A 98 -3.74 -5.30 19.15
N ALA A 99 -4.33 -6.18 18.34
CA ALA A 99 -3.60 -7.21 17.63
C ALA A 99 -3.24 -6.74 16.22
N GLY A 100 -2.06 -7.10 15.74
CA GLY A 100 -1.60 -6.87 14.38
C GLY A 100 -1.37 -8.21 13.67
N LEU A 101 -2.08 -8.43 12.58
CA LEU A 101 -1.86 -9.59 11.70
C LEU A 101 -1.11 -9.13 10.45
N PRO A 102 0.12 -9.61 10.19
CA PRO A 102 0.81 -9.31 8.94
C PRO A 102 0.01 -9.80 7.72
N VAL A 103 -0.17 -8.94 6.73
CA VAL A 103 -0.95 -9.22 5.51
C VAL A 103 -0.20 -8.80 4.24
N THR A 104 -0.58 -9.41 3.13
CA THR A 104 -0.21 -8.99 1.78
C THR A 104 -1.45 -8.40 1.11
N ILE A 105 -1.33 -7.18 0.61
CA ILE A 105 -2.36 -6.50 -0.18
C ILE A 105 -2.05 -6.76 -1.65
N HIS A 106 -3.05 -7.21 -2.41
CA HIS A 106 -2.95 -7.49 -3.83
C HIS A 106 -3.62 -6.38 -4.62
N HIS A 107 -2.93 -5.85 -5.61
CA HIS A 107 -3.37 -4.74 -6.44
C HIS A 107 -3.83 -5.22 -7.82
N GLU A 108 -4.67 -4.44 -8.49
CA GLU A 108 -5.25 -4.79 -9.80
C GLU A 108 -4.19 -4.96 -10.91
N ASP A 109 -3.05 -4.28 -10.80
CA ASP A 109 -1.91 -4.41 -11.71
C ASP A 109 -1.08 -5.69 -11.48
N GLY A 110 -1.46 -6.54 -10.53
CA GLY A 110 -0.72 -7.73 -10.12
C GLY A 110 0.40 -7.44 -9.12
N GLY A 111 0.62 -6.17 -8.75
CA GLY A 111 1.54 -5.78 -7.69
C GLY A 111 1.06 -6.22 -6.31
N THR A 112 2.01 -6.32 -5.37
CA THR A 112 1.71 -6.61 -3.97
C THR A 112 2.42 -5.66 -3.02
N SER A 113 1.82 -5.40 -1.86
CA SER A 113 2.44 -4.64 -0.78
C SER A 113 2.26 -5.32 0.57
N GLU A 114 3.29 -5.28 1.42
CA GLU A 114 3.22 -5.79 2.80
C GLU A 114 2.56 -4.74 3.71
N SER A 115 1.66 -5.19 4.58
CA SER A 115 1.00 -4.33 5.56
C SER A 115 0.61 -5.12 6.82
N VAL A 116 -0.07 -4.47 7.76
CA VAL A 116 -0.58 -5.08 8.99
C VAL A 116 -2.08 -4.79 9.10
N LEU A 117 -2.89 -5.83 9.25
CA LEU A 117 -4.29 -5.71 9.63
C LEU A 117 -4.36 -5.52 11.14
N ILE A 118 -4.87 -4.37 11.57
CA ILE A 118 -5.05 -4.02 12.98
C ILE A 118 -6.45 -4.45 13.43
N LEU A 119 -6.50 -5.19 14.54
CA LEU A 119 -7.71 -5.73 15.14
C LEU A 119 -7.82 -5.26 16.59
N THR A 120 -9.01 -4.77 16.94
CA THR A 120 -9.39 -4.53 18.33
C THR A 120 -9.58 -5.85 19.08
N PRO A 121 -9.53 -5.87 20.42
CA PRO A 121 -9.74 -7.10 21.20
C PRO A 121 -11.09 -7.76 20.90
N ALA A 122 -12.16 -6.97 20.79
CA ALA A 122 -13.49 -7.48 20.43
C ALA A 122 -13.52 -8.14 19.03
N GLN A 123 -12.76 -7.61 18.06
CA GLN A 123 -12.64 -8.25 16.74
C GLN A 123 -11.84 -9.54 16.81
N VAL A 124 -10.81 -9.63 17.65
CA VAL A 124 -10.05 -10.87 17.87
C VAL A 124 -10.96 -11.96 18.43
N GLU A 125 -11.74 -11.66 19.47
CA GLU A 125 -12.70 -12.60 20.06
C GLU A 125 -13.78 -13.05 19.06
N LEU A 126 -14.32 -12.11 18.28
CA LEU A 126 -15.30 -12.42 17.25
C LEU A 126 -14.73 -13.34 16.17
N TYR A 127 -13.52 -13.05 15.68
CA TYR A 127 -12.91 -13.86 14.64
C TYR A 127 -12.46 -15.23 15.12
N PHE A 128 -12.05 -15.37 16.39
CA PHE A 128 -11.81 -16.68 17.00
C PHE A 128 -13.03 -17.60 16.82
N LEU A 129 -14.22 -17.14 17.21
CA LEU A 129 -15.46 -17.90 17.08
C LEU A 129 -15.88 -18.15 15.63
N GLN A 130 -15.67 -17.17 14.74
CA GLN A 130 -16.00 -17.34 13.32
C GLN A 130 -15.08 -18.35 12.63
N PHE A 131 -13.78 -18.32 12.95
CA PHE A 131 -12.80 -19.25 12.39
C PHE A 131 -13.01 -20.68 12.90
N GLU A 132 -13.34 -20.85 14.19
CA GLU A 132 -13.73 -22.15 14.73
C GLU A 132 -14.90 -22.76 13.94
N ARG A 133 -15.98 -21.99 13.72
CA ARG A 133 -17.13 -22.44 12.91
C ARG A 133 -16.75 -22.77 11.47
N LEU A 134 -15.81 -22.02 10.86
CA LEU A 134 -15.35 -22.29 9.51
C LEU A 134 -14.51 -23.58 9.43
N ILE A 135 -13.70 -23.85 10.45
CA ILE A 135 -12.94 -25.10 10.59
C ILE A 135 -13.91 -26.29 10.74
N GLU A 136 -14.86 -26.21 11.66
CA GLU A 136 -15.88 -27.26 11.84
C GLU A 136 -16.67 -27.53 10.55
N ARG A 137 -17.07 -26.48 9.83
CA ARG A 137 -17.75 -26.63 8.53
C ARG A 137 -16.87 -27.33 7.51
N ARG A 138 -15.58 -26.98 7.44
CA ARG A 138 -14.63 -27.63 6.53
C ARG A 138 -14.43 -29.11 6.87
N GLU A 139 -14.41 -29.45 8.16
CA GLU A 139 -14.30 -30.85 8.61
C GLU A 139 -15.54 -31.65 8.22
N LYS A 140 -16.75 -31.13 8.51
CA LYS A 140 -18.00 -31.75 8.06
C LYS A 140 -18.07 -31.92 6.55
N ALA A 141 -17.59 -30.94 5.78
CA ALA A 141 -17.51 -31.02 4.32
C ALA A 141 -16.62 -32.18 3.85
N ARG A 142 -15.48 -32.40 4.53
CA ARG A 142 -14.53 -33.47 4.21
C ARG A 142 -15.08 -34.85 4.54
N ASP A 143 -15.88 -34.93 5.59
CA ASP A 143 -16.52 -36.17 6.04
C ASP A 143 -17.82 -36.48 5.28
N GLY A 144 -18.21 -35.65 4.31
CA GLY A 144 -19.44 -35.82 3.51
C GLY A 144 -20.73 -35.54 4.28
N LEU A 145 -20.65 -34.73 5.35
CA LEU A 145 -21.75 -34.41 6.28
C LEU A 145 -22.39 -33.04 6.03
N LEU A 146 -22.13 -32.43 4.87
CA LEU A 146 -22.78 -31.21 4.38
C LEU A 146 -23.60 -31.51 3.11
#